data_AF-I2DWB1-F1
#
_entry.id   AF-I2DWB1-F1
#
_cell.length_a   1.000
_cell.length_b   1.000
_cell.length_c   1.000
_cell.angle_alpha   90.00
_cell.angle_beta   90.00
_cell.angle_gamma   90.00
#
_symmetry.space_group_name_H-M   'P 1'
#
loop_
_entity.id
_entity.type
_entity.pdbx_description
1 polymer ?
#
loop_
_entity_poly.entity_id
_entity_poly.type
_entity_poly.pdbx_seq_one_letter_code
_entity_poly.pdbx_strand_id
1 'polypeptide(L)' 'MPDEAALLRVLGDRAPEGLPIYRDDPADPDDENTLATAVFEIRDTAIDFTIHQHGTQRFATRIVPSGHAPRAS' A
#
# COMPACT_ATOMS: atom_id res chain seq x y z
N MET A 1 2.10 -16.28 -7.35
CA MET A 1 2.21 -14.89 -6.88
C MET A 1 1.10 -14.67 -5.88
N PRO A 2 1.35 -14.07 -4.70
CA PRO A 2 0.25 -13.68 -3.84
C PRO A 2 -0.69 -12.75 -4.62
N ASP A 3 -1.99 -13.00 -4.48
CA ASP A 3 -3.04 -12.21 -5.13
C ASP A 3 -3.14 -10.85 -4.42
N GLU A 4 -3.02 -9.74 -5.14
CA GLU A 4 -3.17 -8.37 -4.62
C GLU A 4 -4.47 -8.24 -3.81
N ALA A 5 -5.56 -8.88 -4.27
CA ALA A 5 -6.83 -8.86 -3.57
C ALA A 5 -6.76 -9.54 -2.19
N ALA A 6 -5.92 -10.56 -2.02
CA ALA A 6 -5.70 -11.19 -0.71
C ALA A 6 -4.91 -10.27 0.23
N LEU A 7 -3.90 -9.55 -0.28
CA LEU A 7 -3.14 -8.59 0.51
C LEU A 7 -4.02 -7.40 0.94
N LEU A 8 -4.80 -6.84 0.01
CA LEU A 8 -5.73 -5.75 0.31
C LEU A 8 -6.79 -6.15 1.33
N ARG A 9 -7.22 -7.41 1.33
CA ARG A 9 -8.16 -7.93 2.35
C ARG A 9 -7.53 -7.98 3.74
N VAL A 10 -6.26 -8.38 3.86
CA VAL A 10 -5.53 -8.34 5.13
C VAL A 10 -5.33 -6.90 5.60
N LEU A 11 -4.92 -6.01 4.70
CA LEU A 11 -4.70 -4.59 5.03
C LEU A 11 -6.00 -3.80 5.27
N GLY A 12 -7.12 -4.33 4.81
CA GLY A 12 -8.46 -3.81 5.06
C GLY A 12 -9.15 -4.40 6.30
N ASP A 13 -8.43 -5.20 7.10
CA ASP A 13 -8.97 -5.82 8.30
C ASP A 13 -9.35 -4.77 9.34
N ARG A 14 -10.60 -4.84 9.79
CA ARG A 14 -11.24 -3.97 10.80
C ARG A 14 -11.78 -4.82 11.95
N ALA A 15 -11.02 -5.82 12.39
CA ALA A 15 -11.49 -6.72 13.44
C ALA A 15 -12.00 -5.89 14.66
N PRO A 16 -13.22 -6.19 15.16
CA PRO A 16 -13.84 -5.40 16.22
C PRO A 16 -13.19 -5.59 17.60
N GLU A 17 -12.32 -6.60 17.72
CA GLU A 17 -11.55 -6.90 18.92
C GLU A 17 -10.06 -6.88 18.59
N GLY A 18 -9.26 -6.20 19.41
CA GLY A 18 -7.83 -6.00 19.18
C GLY A 18 -7.51 -4.66 18.50
N LEU A 19 -6.27 -4.52 18.00
CA LEU A 19 -5.84 -3.36 17.22
C LEU A 19 -6.02 -3.69 15.73
N PRO A 20 -7.00 -3.09 15.03
CA PRO A 20 -7.23 -3.37 13.61
C PRO A 20 -6.05 -2.86 12.77
N ILE A 21 -5.82 -3.50 11.62
CA ILE A 21 -4.82 -3.03 10.67
C ILE A 21 -5.31 -1.77 9.96
N TYR A 22 -6.57 -1.77 9.52
CA TYR A 22 -7.21 -0.60 8.94
C TYR A 22 -7.90 0.21 10.05
N ARG A 23 -7.35 1.39 10.34
CA ARG A 23 -7.90 2.30 11.36
C ARG A 23 -8.73 3.38 10.66
N ASP A 24 -10.01 3.47 11.00
CA ASP A 24 -10.90 4.55 10.54
C ASP A 24 -11.90 5.00 11.61
N ASP A 25 -11.65 4.65 12.87
CA ASP A 25 -12.51 5.04 13.99
C ASP A 25 -12.24 6.51 14.38
N PRO A 26 -13.23 7.41 14.30
CA PRO A 26 -13.05 8.80 14.75
C PRO A 26 -12.82 8.92 16.27
N ALA A 27 -13.07 7.87 17.04
CA ALA A 27 -12.79 7.79 18.48
C ALA A 27 -11.47 7.06 18.79
N ASP A 28 -10.63 6.82 17.78
CA ASP A 28 -9.31 6.20 17.97
C ASP A 28 -8.49 7.02 19.01
N PRO A 29 -8.00 6.38 20.09
CA PRO A 29 -7.42 7.09 21.24
C PRO A 29 -6.13 7.87 20.93
N ASP A 30 -5.43 7.57 19.83
CA ASP A 30 -4.25 8.31 19.38
C ASP A 30 -4.50 9.20 18.14
N ASP A 31 -5.77 9.31 17.69
CA ASP A 31 -6.21 10.12 16.54
C ASP A 31 -5.56 9.72 15.19
N GLU A 32 -5.06 8.48 15.08
CA GLU A 32 -4.52 7.97 13.82
C GLU A 32 -5.57 7.27 12.94
N ASN A 33 -5.41 7.41 11.61
CA ASN A 33 -6.28 6.81 10.61
C ASN A 33 -5.48 6.29 9.40
N THR A 34 -5.89 5.15 8.86
CA THR A 34 -5.42 4.64 7.57
C THR A 34 -6.05 5.44 6.43
N LEU A 35 -5.31 6.42 5.91
CA LEU A 35 -5.76 7.26 4.79
C LEU A 35 -5.77 6.49 3.46
N ALA A 36 -4.79 5.62 3.25
CA ALA A 36 -4.69 4.80 2.05
C ALA A 36 -3.77 3.59 2.28
N THR A 37 -3.95 2.57 1.46
CA THR A 37 -3.09 1.39 1.35
C THR A 37 -2.28 1.46 0.06
N ALA A 38 -0.96 1.34 0.17
CA ALA A 38 -0.08 1.22 -0.98
C ALA A 38 0.33 -0.24 -1.20
N VAL A 39 0.24 -0.73 -2.44
CA VAL A 39 0.75 -2.05 -2.83
C VAL A 39 1.88 -1.85 -3.83
N PHE A 40 3.00 -2.55 -3.59
CA PHE A 40 4.16 -2.57 -4.47
C PHE A 40 4.35 -3.99 -4.99
N GLU A 41 4.33 -4.16 -6.32
CA GLU A 41 4.78 -5.38 -6.96
C GLU A 41 6.18 -5.12 -7.55
N ILE A 42 7.17 -5.79 -6.97
CA ILE A 42 8.56 -5.70 -7.43
C ILE A 42 8.72 -6.67 -8.61
N ARG A 43 9.07 -6.13 -9.77
CA ARG A 43 9.38 -6.87 -11.00
C ARG A 43 10.89 -6.87 -11.22
N ASP A 44 11.34 -7.63 -12.22
CA ASP A 44 12.76 -7.73 -12.57
C ASP A 44 13.40 -6.37 -12.94
N THR A 45 12.63 -5.48 -13.58
CA THR A 45 13.13 -4.20 -14.13
C THR A 45 12.27 -2.99 -13.74
N ALA A 46 11.27 -3.18 -12.88
CA ALA A 46 10.32 -2.14 -12.53
C ALA A 46 9.66 -2.40 -11.17
N ILE A 47 8.97 -1.39 -10.67
CA ILE A 47 8.05 -1.51 -9.53
C ILE A 47 6.68 -1.05 -10.02
N ASP A 48 5.69 -1.93 -9.96
CA ASP A 48 4.29 -1.52 -10.09
C ASP A 48 3.81 -1.03 -8.72
N PHE A 49 3.16 0.13 -8.69
CA PHE A 49 2.73 0.79 -7.46
C PHE A 49 1.27 1.23 -7.60
N THR A 50 0.42 0.76 -6.69
CA THR A 50 -1.00 1.14 -6.62
C THR A 50 -1.31 1.76 -5.26
N ILE A 51 -2.18 2.77 -5.23
CA ILE A 51 -2.73 3.35 -4.01
C ILE A 51 -4.23 3.10 -3.99
N HIS A 52 -4.71 2.52 -2.89
CA HIS A 52 -6.11 2.23 -2.63
C HIS A 52 -6.59 3.04 -1.43
N GLN A 53 -7.68 3.78 -1.60
CA GLN A 53 -8.34 4.51 -0.52
C GLN A 53 -9.73 3.91 -0.31
N HIS A 54 -10.03 3.49 0.91
CA HIS A 54 -11.27 2.79 1.27
C HIS A 54 -11.57 1.60 0.33
N GLY A 55 -10.55 0.80 0.02
CA GLY A 55 -10.65 -0.37 -0.88
C GLY A 55 -10.80 -0.05 -2.37
N THR A 56 -10.81 1.23 -2.76
CA THR A 56 -10.88 1.66 -4.17
C THR A 56 -9.52 2.14 -4.64
N GLN A 57 -9.02 1.59 -5.75
CA GLN A 57 -7.79 2.11 -6.37
C GLN A 57 -7.99 3.56 -6.83
N ARG A 58 -7.15 4.46 -6.32
CA ARG A 58 -7.14 5.89 -6.67
C ARG A 58 -5.99 6.26 -7.59
N PHE A 59 -4.90 5.50 -7.52
CA PHE A 59 -3.70 5.76 -8.30
C PHE A 59 -3.01 4.46 -8.67
N ALA A 60 -2.40 4.44 -9.85
CA ALA A 60 -1.51 3.38 -10.29
C ALA A 60 -0.40 3.98 -11.14
N THR A 61 0.84 3.55 -10.91
CA THR A 61 1.98 3.91 -11.77
C THR A 61 2.99 2.77 -11.82
N ARG A 62 3.88 2.84 -12.80
CA ARG A 62 5.05 1.99 -12.91
C ARG A 62 6.30 2.84 -12.80
N ILE A 63 7.16 2.47 -11.86
CA ILE A 63 8.48 3.07 -11.70
C ILE A 63 9.48 2.16 -12.40
N VAL A 64 10.10 2.66 -13.47
CA VAL A 64 11.22 1.99 -14.12
C VAL A 64 12.50 2.69 -13.66
N PRO A 65 13.42 2.02 -12.97
CA PRO A 65 14.69 2.61 -12.59
C PRO A 65 15.45 3.05 -13.85
N SER A 66 15.74 4.34 -13.97
CA SER A 66 16.71 4.82 -14.95
C SER A 66 18.05 4.16 -14.65
N GLY A 67 18.61 3.43 -15.61
CA GLY A 67 19.89 2.75 -15.45
C GLY A 67 20.93 3.67 -14.81
N HIS A 68 21.67 3.12 -13.83
CA HIS A 68 22.69 3.77 -13.00
C HIS A 68 23.27 5.05 -13.62
N ALA A 69 23.05 6.22 -12.98
CA ALA A 69 23.85 7.39 -13.28
C ALA A 69 25.33 6.98 -13.13
N PRO A 70 26.21 7.29 -14.09
CA PRO A 70 27.61 6.87 -14.01
C PRO A 70 28.19 7.39 -12.70
N ARG A 71 28.86 6.51 -11.95
CA ARG A 71 29.64 6.92 -10.78
C ARG A 71 30.60 8.02 -11.23
N ALA A 72 30.45 9.21 -10.67
CA ALA A 72 31.46 10.25 -10.79
C ALA A 72 32.78 9.66 -10.27
N SER A 73 33.78 9.64 -11.16
CA SER A 73 35.15 9.22 -10.85
C SER A 73 35.89 10.31 -10.09
#